data_AF-A0A3A4FAS9-F1
#
_entry.id   AF-A0A3A4FAS9-F1
#
_cell.length_a   1.000
_cell.length_b   1.000
_cell.length_c   1.000
_cell.angle_alpha   90.00
_cell.angle_beta   90.00
_cell.angle_gamma   90.00
#
_symmetry.space_group_name_H-M   'P 1'
#
loop_
_entity.id
_entity.type
_entity.pdbx_description
1 polymer ?
#
loop_
_entity_poly.entity_id
_entity_poly.type
_entity_poly.pdbx_seq_one_letter_code
_entity_poly.pdbx_strand_id
1 'polypeptide(L)'
;MAQEDQEAEEEAERQADEEAEAERQAEEEEAAAEAEREAEAEREAEEEAEREAEEERQAEEEEAEREAEEEREREERTAEEEAAEPDETSGQRNARSSAESYLNYTSFSRQGLIEQLEFEDFSRDDAEYAVDNVGVDWYEQAELSAQSYLDYASFSLQGLIDQLIFEGFTPEQAEHGANEAY
;
A
#
# COMPACT_ATOMS: atom_id res chain seq x y z
N MET A 1 32.58 76.03 -74.14
CA MET A 1 31.73 74.96 -74.71
C MET A 1 32.39 73.60 -74.50
N ALA A 2 33.46 73.21 -75.20
CA ALA A 2 34.02 71.85 -75.04
C ALA A 2 34.72 71.52 -73.69
N GLN A 3 35.15 72.52 -72.91
CA GLN A 3 35.90 72.31 -71.66
C GLN A 3 35.01 72.32 -70.40
N GLU A 4 33.89 73.07 -70.45
CA GLU A 4 32.87 73.10 -69.38
C GLU A 4 31.98 71.84 -69.43
N ASP A 5 31.72 71.30 -70.63
CA ASP A 5 31.00 70.02 -70.78
C ASP A 5 31.81 68.84 -70.21
N GLN A 6 33.15 68.90 -70.27
CA GLN A 6 34.03 67.84 -69.78
C GLN A 6 34.18 67.84 -68.25
N GLU A 7 34.23 69.02 -67.61
CA GLU A 7 34.24 69.13 -66.14
C GLU A 7 32.88 68.73 -65.52
N ALA A 8 31.77 69.06 -66.18
CA ALA A 8 30.44 68.63 -65.76
C ALA A 8 30.24 67.11 -65.87
N GLU A 9 30.87 66.47 -66.87
CA GLU A 9 30.85 65.01 -67.05
C GLU A 9 31.70 64.31 -65.97
N GLU A 10 32.89 64.82 -65.65
CA GLU A 10 33.72 64.29 -64.54
C GLU A 10 33.09 64.49 -63.15
N GLU A 11 32.37 65.60 -62.92
CA GLU A 11 31.64 65.83 -61.67
C GLU A 11 30.42 64.91 -61.56
N ALA A 12 29.71 64.66 -62.67
CA ALA A 12 28.61 63.70 -62.70
C ALA A 12 29.10 62.25 -62.49
N GLU A 13 30.25 61.88 -63.05
CA GLU A 13 30.87 60.56 -62.80
C GLU A 13 31.28 60.41 -61.33
N ARG A 14 31.88 61.43 -60.71
CA ARG A 14 32.22 61.39 -59.28
C ARG A 14 31.00 61.31 -58.37
N GLN A 15 29.94 62.06 -58.68
CA GLN A 15 28.69 61.98 -57.94
C GLN A 15 28.05 60.60 -58.07
N ALA A 16 28.09 59.99 -59.26
CA ALA A 16 27.62 58.63 -59.47
C ALA A 16 28.46 57.58 -58.72
N ASP A 17 29.79 57.75 -58.66
CA ASP A 17 30.67 56.87 -57.90
C ASP A 17 30.45 56.99 -56.38
N GLU A 18 30.25 58.21 -55.86
CA GLU A 18 29.92 58.46 -54.45
C GLU A 18 28.53 57.93 -54.08
N GLU A 19 27.52 58.08 -54.95
CA GLU A 19 26.19 57.51 -54.76
C GLU A 19 26.24 55.97 -54.77
N ALA A 20 27.00 55.38 -55.70
CA ALA A 20 27.22 53.93 -55.74
C ALA A 20 28.04 53.40 -54.55
N GLU A 21 28.94 54.19 -53.98
CA GLU A 21 29.64 53.83 -52.73
C GLU A 21 28.71 53.93 -51.52
N ALA A 22 27.87 54.96 -51.44
CA ALA A 22 26.87 55.11 -50.38
C ALA A 22 25.79 54.01 -50.43
N GLU A 23 25.32 53.63 -51.62
CA GLU A 23 24.40 52.49 -51.79
C GLU A 23 25.05 51.18 -51.34
N ARG A 24 26.31 50.93 -51.72
CA ARG A 24 27.04 49.73 -51.27
C ARG A 24 27.25 49.69 -49.75
N GLN A 25 27.54 50.83 -49.13
CA GLN A 25 27.67 50.91 -47.68
C GLN A 25 26.33 50.68 -46.97
N ALA A 26 25.24 51.21 -47.50
CA ALA A 26 23.90 50.97 -46.96
C ALA A 26 23.48 49.50 -47.10
N GLU A 27 23.77 48.85 -48.23
CA GLU A 27 23.55 47.41 -48.44
C GLU A 27 24.40 46.56 -47.47
N GLU A 28 25.65 46.94 -47.21
CA GLU A 28 26.52 46.24 -46.26
C GLU A 28 26.05 46.40 -44.82
N GLU A 29 25.56 47.59 -44.42
CA GLU A 29 24.99 47.83 -43.09
C GLU A 29 23.66 47.08 -42.89
N GLU A 30 22.81 47.02 -43.93
CA GLU A 30 21.57 46.23 -43.91
C GLU A 30 21.86 44.73 -43.80
N ALA A 31 22.83 44.22 -44.58
CA ALA A 31 23.26 42.82 -44.50
C ALA A 31 23.87 42.47 -43.14
N ALA A 32 24.64 43.37 -42.53
CA ALA A 32 25.20 43.18 -41.19
C ALA A 32 24.10 43.16 -40.12
N ALA A 33 23.10 44.05 -40.23
CA ALA A 33 21.96 44.10 -39.31
C ALA A 33 21.04 42.87 -39.46
N GLU A 34 20.87 42.35 -40.67
CA GLU A 34 20.13 41.11 -40.92
C GLU A 34 20.88 39.91 -40.31
N ALA A 35 22.19 39.80 -40.53
CA ALA A 35 23.01 38.74 -39.93
C ALA A 35 23.02 38.77 -38.40
N GLU A 36 23.01 39.95 -37.78
CA GLU A 36 22.93 40.10 -36.32
C GLU A 36 21.56 39.65 -35.78
N ARG A 37 20.46 39.98 -36.48
CA ARG A 37 19.10 39.52 -36.12
C ARG A 37 18.94 38.02 -36.28
N GLU A 38 19.51 37.43 -37.33
CA GLU A 38 19.49 35.97 -37.51
C GLU A 38 20.29 35.28 -36.39
N ALA A 39 21.46 35.80 -36.03
CA ALA A 39 22.27 35.26 -34.94
C ALA A 39 21.65 35.47 -33.55
N GLU A 40 20.87 36.53 -33.34
CA GLU A 40 20.07 36.73 -32.13
C GLU A 40 18.89 35.75 -32.07
N ALA A 41 18.16 35.58 -33.18
CA ALA A 41 17.06 34.62 -33.26
C ALA A 41 17.50 33.16 -33.08
N GLU A 42 18.68 32.79 -33.59
CA GLU A 42 19.24 31.44 -33.38
C GLU A 42 19.63 31.21 -31.92
N ARG A 43 20.20 32.22 -31.24
CA ARG A 43 20.52 32.15 -29.81
C ARG A 43 19.27 32.07 -28.94
N GLU A 44 18.25 32.86 -29.23
CA GLU A 44 16.97 32.80 -28.51
C GLU A 44 16.29 31.43 -28.69
N ALA A 45 16.35 30.85 -29.89
CA ALA A 45 15.82 29.52 -30.16
C ALA A 45 16.61 28.41 -29.43
N GLU A 46 17.94 28.53 -29.33
CA GLU A 46 18.77 27.59 -28.57
C GLU A 46 18.49 27.70 -27.06
N GLU A 47 18.41 28.91 -26.51
CA GLU A 47 18.06 29.13 -25.10
C GLU A 47 16.65 28.64 -24.75
N GLU A 48 15.68 28.81 -25.64
CA GLU A 48 14.33 28.28 -25.47
C GLU A 48 14.32 26.74 -25.48
N ALA A 49 15.03 26.12 -26.42
CA ALA A 49 15.15 24.66 -26.50
C ALA A 49 15.86 24.06 -25.27
N GLU A 50 16.90 24.74 -24.75
CA GLU A 50 17.58 24.32 -23.52
C GLU A 50 16.66 24.43 -22.30
N ARG A 51 15.87 25.50 -22.19
CA ARG A 51 14.90 25.68 -21.11
C ARG A 51 13.81 24.61 -21.14
N GLU A 52 13.24 24.33 -22.31
CA GLU A 52 12.23 23.27 -22.46
C GLU A 52 12.80 21.89 -22.09
N ALA A 53 14.02 21.59 -22.52
CA ALA A 53 14.69 20.33 -22.16
C ALA A 53 15.03 20.24 -20.67
N GLU A 54 15.32 21.36 -20.00
CA GLU A 54 15.53 21.38 -18.55
C GLU A 54 14.23 21.20 -17.77
N GLU A 55 13.14 21.85 -18.21
CA GLU A 55 11.80 21.69 -17.62
C GLU A 55 11.30 20.24 -17.75
N GLU A 56 11.51 19.59 -18.90
CA GLU A 56 11.14 18.18 -19.10
C GLU A 56 11.94 17.25 -18.18
N ARG A 57 13.26 17.45 -18.04
CA ARG A 57 14.09 16.67 -17.11
C ARG A 57 13.67 16.84 -15.65
N GLN A 58 13.33 18.06 -15.24
CA GLN A 58 12.87 18.33 -13.87
C GLN A 58 11.53 17.66 -13.60
N ALA A 59 10.62 17.67 -14.57
CA ALA A 59 9.33 16.98 -14.46
C ALA A 59 9.50 15.46 -14.34
N GLU A 60 10.39 14.85 -15.14
CA GLU A 60 10.70 13.41 -15.05
C GLU A 60 11.35 13.04 -13.70
N GLU A 61 12.26 13.88 -13.18
CA GLU A 61 12.89 13.65 -11.88
C GLU A 61 11.87 13.75 -10.73
N GLU A 62 10.98 14.74 -10.76
CA GLU A 62 9.92 14.89 -9.75
C GLU A 62 8.90 13.74 -9.80
N GLU A 63 8.55 13.25 -11.00
CA GLU A 63 7.70 12.06 -11.16
C GLU A 63 8.37 10.81 -10.59
N ALA A 64 9.65 10.59 -10.89
CA ALA A 64 10.40 9.45 -10.36
C ALA A 64 10.56 9.49 -8.83
N GLU A 65 10.77 10.68 -8.24
CA GLU A 65 10.81 10.82 -6.78
C GLU A 65 9.46 10.51 -6.14
N ARG A 66 8.34 10.96 -6.73
CA ARG A 66 6.99 10.67 -6.25
C ARG A 66 6.67 9.18 -6.32
N GLU A 67 6.98 8.53 -7.44
CA GLU A 67 6.77 7.08 -7.58
C GLU A 67 7.59 6.30 -6.54
N ALA A 68 8.83 6.70 -6.29
CA ALA A 68 9.68 6.06 -5.28
C ALA A 68 9.19 6.28 -3.84
N GLU A 69 8.62 7.46 -3.53
CA GLU A 69 8.00 7.73 -2.23
C GLU A 69 6.71 6.92 -2.04
N GLU A 70 5.85 6.85 -3.07
CA GLU A 70 4.64 6.03 -3.05
C GLU A 70 4.94 4.53 -2.88
N GLU A 71 5.99 4.01 -3.53
CA GLU A 71 6.44 2.62 -3.36
C GLU A 71 6.92 2.37 -1.93
N ARG A 72 7.70 3.28 -1.34
CA ARG A 72 8.16 3.16 0.06
C ARG A 72 7.02 3.20 1.06
N GLU A 73 6.07 4.13 0.90
CA GLU A 73 4.89 4.19 1.77
C GLU A 73 4.05 2.92 1.65
N ARG A 74 3.98 2.32 0.45
CA ARG A 74 3.29 1.06 0.23
C ARG A 74 4.01 -0.10 0.91
N GLU A 75 5.33 -0.18 0.80
CA GLU A 75 6.16 -1.19 1.48
C GLU A 75 6.03 -1.08 3.00
N GLU A 76 6.11 0.13 3.55
CA GLU A 76 5.92 0.38 4.99
C GLU A 76 4.52 -0.02 5.45
N ARG A 77 3.47 0.29 4.68
CA ARG A 77 2.09 -0.11 4.99
C ARG A 77 1.91 -1.63 4.96
N THR A 78 2.52 -2.33 3.99
CA THR A 78 2.49 -3.80 3.96
C THR A 78 3.28 -4.42 5.12
N ALA A 79 4.40 -3.83 5.52
CA ALA A 79 5.17 -4.30 6.67
C ALA A 79 4.43 -4.08 7.99
N GLU A 80 3.69 -2.97 8.13
CA GLU A 80 2.84 -2.71 9.30
C GLU A 80 1.64 -3.66 9.36
N GLU A 81 1.04 -4.00 8.22
CA GLU A 81 -0.06 -4.98 8.13
C GLU A 81 0.42 -6.41 8.46
N GLU A 82 1.60 -6.81 7.96
CA GLU A 82 2.20 -8.12 8.27
C GLU A 82 2.64 -8.22 9.74
N ALA A 83 3.07 -7.11 10.35
CA ALA A 83 3.38 -7.04 11.77
C ALA A 83 2.13 -6.99 12.69
N ALA A 84 0.95 -6.70 12.12
CA ALA A 84 -0.31 -6.61 12.86
C ALA A 84 -1.08 -7.93 12.95
N GLU A 85 -0.71 -8.95 12.16
CA GLU A 85 -1.17 -10.34 12.36
C GLU A 85 -0.47 -10.89 13.60
N PRO A 86 -1.17 -11.21 14.71
CA PRO A 86 -0.50 -11.77 15.86
C PRO A 86 -0.09 -13.20 15.52
N ASP A 87 1.20 -13.40 15.20
CA ASP A 87 1.80 -14.74 15.19
C ASP A 87 1.50 -15.35 16.56
N GLU A 88 0.78 -16.49 16.55
CA GLU A 88 0.38 -17.22 17.74
C GLU A 88 1.55 -17.29 18.72
N THR A 89 1.41 -16.77 19.94
CA THR A 89 2.53 -16.81 20.88
C THR A 89 2.87 -18.26 21.23
N SER A 90 4.08 -18.52 21.73
CA SER A 90 4.41 -19.87 22.21
C SER A 90 3.51 -20.31 23.39
N GLY A 91 2.99 -19.36 24.18
CA GLY A 91 2.00 -19.64 25.23
C GLY A 91 0.68 -20.12 24.64
N GLN A 92 0.15 -19.37 23.67
CA GLN A 92 -1.06 -19.70 22.91
C GLN A 92 -0.95 -21.06 22.21
N ARG A 93 0.16 -21.32 21.49
CA ARG A 93 0.43 -22.62 20.84
C ARG A 93 0.39 -23.80 21.82
N ASN A 94 1.01 -23.63 22.97
CA ASN A 94 1.07 -24.67 24.00
C ASN A 94 -0.31 -24.88 24.62
N ALA A 95 -1.03 -23.81 24.95
CA ALA A 95 -2.38 -23.87 25.49
C ALA A 95 -3.35 -24.56 24.52
N ARG A 96 -3.26 -24.26 23.22
CA ARG A 96 -4.08 -24.92 22.18
C ARG A 96 -3.75 -26.40 22.05
N SER A 97 -2.47 -26.77 22.07
CA SER A 97 -2.05 -28.18 22.05
C SER A 97 -2.56 -28.95 23.29
N SER A 98 -2.58 -28.32 24.46
CA SER A 98 -3.20 -28.88 25.67
C SER A 98 -4.72 -29.01 25.53
N ALA A 99 -5.40 -27.99 25.01
CA ALA A 99 -6.83 -27.98 24.77
C ALA A 99 -7.26 -29.14 23.83
N GLU A 100 -6.55 -29.30 22.71
CA GLU A 100 -6.72 -30.41 21.78
C GLU A 100 -6.52 -31.76 22.47
N SER A 101 -5.51 -31.88 23.33
CA SER A 101 -5.23 -33.11 24.07
C SER A 101 -6.35 -33.47 25.05
N TYR A 102 -6.93 -32.48 25.74
CA TYR A 102 -8.08 -32.68 26.62
C TYR A 102 -9.32 -33.15 25.86
N LEU A 103 -9.66 -32.46 24.78
CA LEU A 103 -10.84 -32.78 23.95
C LEU A 103 -10.73 -34.14 23.28
N ASN A 104 -9.51 -34.62 23.00
CA ASN A 104 -9.26 -35.99 22.52
C ASN A 104 -9.46 -37.07 23.61
N TYR A 105 -9.40 -36.70 24.89
CA TYR A 105 -9.53 -37.63 26.01
C TYR A 105 -10.93 -37.64 26.62
N THR A 106 -11.55 -36.47 26.77
CA THR A 106 -12.89 -36.30 27.34
C THR A 106 -13.55 -35.04 26.78
N SER A 107 -14.89 -35.00 26.81
CA SER A 107 -15.65 -33.82 26.44
C SER A 107 -15.55 -32.72 27.49
N PHE A 108 -15.60 -31.47 27.02
CA PHE A 108 -15.59 -30.28 27.87
C PHE A 108 -16.56 -29.22 27.32
N SER A 109 -17.13 -28.41 28.21
CA SER A 109 -17.70 -27.13 27.81
C SER A 109 -16.59 -26.13 27.48
N ARG A 110 -16.91 -25.09 26.69
CA ARG A 110 -15.97 -24.00 26.41
C ARG A 110 -15.41 -23.42 27.71
N GLN A 111 -16.28 -23.11 28.66
CA GLN A 111 -15.88 -22.52 29.95
C GLN A 111 -15.05 -23.49 30.78
N GLY A 112 -15.47 -24.75 30.86
CA GLY A 112 -14.76 -25.79 31.62
C GLY A 112 -13.36 -26.04 31.08
N LEU A 113 -13.17 -26.02 29.76
CA LEU A 113 -11.84 -26.18 29.16
C LEU A 113 -10.93 -25.00 29.45
N ILE A 114 -11.44 -23.76 29.42
CA ILE A 114 -10.65 -22.58 29.79
C ILE A 114 -10.22 -22.65 31.27
N GLU A 115 -11.13 -23.01 32.16
CA GLU A 115 -10.82 -23.20 33.59
C GLU A 115 -9.81 -24.32 33.82
N GLN A 116 -9.89 -25.40 33.05
CA GLN A 116 -8.93 -26.50 33.10
C GLN A 116 -7.52 -26.05 32.69
N LEU A 117 -7.40 -25.25 31.62
CA LEU A 117 -6.10 -24.71 31.19
C LEU A 117 -5.54 -23.71 32.21
N GLU A 118 -6.37 -22.85 32.79
CA GLU A 118 -5.92 -21.97 33.88
C GLU A 118 -5.43 -22.73 35.11
N PHE A 119 -6.09 -23.84 35.44
CA PHE A 119 -5.63 -24.71 36.52
C PHE A 119 -4.25 -25.32 36.23
N GLU A 120 -3.86 -25.43 34.95
CA GLU A 120 -2.52 -25.84 34.50
C GLU A 120 -1.54 -24.66 34.34
N ASP A 121 -1.83 -23.52 34.98
CA ASP A 121 -1.00 -22.32 34.98
C ASP A 121 -0.87 -21.60 33.61
N PHE A 122 -1.74 -21.91 32.62
CA PHE A 122 -1.89 -21.04 31.45
C PHE A 122 -2.52 -19.70 31.85
N SER A 123 -2.12 -18.62 31.19
CA SER A 123 -2.76 -17.32 31.39
C SER A 123 -4.20 -17.37 30.86
N ARG A 124 -5.09 -16.55 31.45
CA ARG A 124 -6.47 -16.39 30.97
C ARG A 124 -6.52 -16.09 29.47
N ASP A 125 -5.67 -15.19 29.00
CA ASP A 125 -5.60 -14.76 27.60
C ASP A 125 -5.14 -15.91 26.67
N ASP A 126 -4.13 -16.70 27.08
CA ASP A 126 -3.68 -17.86 26.29
C ASP A 126 -4.74 -18.97 26.27
N ALA A 127 -5.43 -19.19 27.39
CA ALA A 127 -6.46 -20.21 27.52
C ALA A 127 -7.72 -19.87 26.69
N GLU A 128 -8.18 -18.62 26.73
CA GLU A 128 -9.28 -18.15 25.88
C GLU A 128 -8.91 -18.23 24.40
N TYR A 129 -7.71 -17.76 24.04
CA TYR A 129 -7.20 -17.89 22.68
C TYR A 129 -7.17 -19.35 22.23
N ALA A 130 -6.63 -20.25 23.04
CA ALA A 130 -6.52 -21.67 22.71
C ALA A 130 -7.88 -22.32 22.43
N VAL A 131 -8.83 -22.08 23.32
CA VAL A 131 -10.18 -22.65 23.23
C VAL A 131 -10.97 -22.06 22.06
N ASP A 132 -10.76 -20.79 21.72
CA ASP A 132 -11.40 -20.18 20.55
C ASP A 132 -10.78 -20.64 19.21
N ASN A 133 -9.54 -21.15 19.23
CA ASN A 133 -8.80 -21.59 18.03
C ASN A 133 -8.68 -23.11 17.87
N VAL A 134 -9.30 -23.91 18.75
CA VAL A 134 -9.27 -25.39 18.65
C VAL A 134 -10.21 -25.98 17.58
N GLY A 135 -11.14 -25.17 17.06
CA GLY A 135 -11.96 -25.54 15.89
C GLY A 135 -12.95 -26.69 16.11
N VAL A 136 -13.46 -26.86 17.34
CA VAL A 136 -14.46 -27.89 17.67
C VAL A 136 -15.89 -27.34 17.66
N ASP A 137 -16.86 -28.24 17.46
CA ASP A 137 -18.27 -27.92 17.65
C ASP A 137 -18.67 -28.12 19.13
N TRP A 138 -19.02 -27.03 19.79
CA TRP A 138 -19.44 -27.05 21.19
C TRP A 138 -20.78 -27.76 21.42
N TYR A 139 -21.64 -27.88 20.39
CA TYR A 139 -22.84 -28.70 20.46
C TYR A 139 -22.50 -30.19 20.47
N GLU A 140 -21.54 -30.61 19.63
CA GLU A 140 -21.02 -31.99 19.63
C GLU A 140 -20.37 -32.34 20.97
N GLN A 141 -19.59 -31.41 21.56
CA GLN A 141 -19.02 -31.62 22.89
C GLN A 141 -20.09 -31.81 23.97
N ALA A 142 -21.22 -31.11 23.88
CA ALA A 142 -22.33 -31.27 24.82
C ALA A 142 -23.01 -32.64 24.68
N GLU A 143 -23.20 -33.13 23.46
CA GLU A 143 -23.72 -34.49 23.18
C GLU A 143 -22.79 -35.56 23.77
N LEU A 144 -21.48 -35.45 23.52
CA LEU A 144 -20.48 -36.38 24.06
C LEU A 144 -20.48 -36.39 25.60
N SER A 145 -20.56 -35.21 26.23
CA SER A 145 -20.71 -35.12 27.69
C SER A 145 -22.00 -35.76 28.17
N ALA A 146 -23.12 -35.50 27.50
CA ALA A 146 -24.41 -36.06 27.85
C ALA A 146 -24.41 -37.59 27.80
N GLN A 147 -23.83 -38.17 26.74
CA GLN A 147 -23.67 -39.61 26.57
C GLN A 147 -22.80 -40.21 27.68
N SER A 148 -21.67 -39.56 28.00
CA SER A 148 -20.77 -40.00 29.06
C SER A 148 -21.46 -40.06 30.43
N TYR A 149 -22.31 -39.08 30.75
CA TYR A 149 -23.12 -39.11 31.96
C TYR A 149 -24.11 -40.27 31.99
N LEU A 150 -24.82 -40.50 30.88
CA LEU A 150 -25.81 -41.56 30.77
C LEU A 150 -25.19 -42.97 30.82
N ASP A 151 -23.96 -43.11 30.35
CA ASP A 151 -23.20 -44.36 30.46
C ASP A 151 -22.84 -44.69 31.92
N TYR A 152 -22.65 -43.68 32.77
CA TYR A 152 -22.28 -43.85 34.17
C TYR A 152 -23.47 -43.90 35.14
N ALA A 153 -24.51 -43.10 34.88
CA ALA A 153 -25.66 -42.96 35.77
C ALA A 153 -26.94 -42.60 35.00
N SER A 154 -28.09 -42.96 35.58
CA SER A 154 -29.39 -42.59 35.00
C SER A 154 -29.77 -41.16 35.38
N PHE A 155 -30.12 -40.35 34.38
CA PHE A 155 -30.65 -39.00 34.55
C PHE A 155 -32.07 -38.87 33.98
N SER A 156 -32.85 -37.93 34.50
CA SER A 156 -33.99 -37.38 33.74
C SER A 156 -33.46 -36.41 32.68
N LEU A 157 -34.20 -36.18 31.59
CA LEU A 157 -33.79 -35.22 30.56
C LEU A 157 -33.46 -33.85 31.16
N GLN A 158 -34.35 -33.30 32.00
CA GLN A 158 -34.09 -32.02 32.69
C GLN A 158 -32.87 -32.09 33.61
N GLY A 159 -32.67 -33.19 34.34
CA GLY A 159 -31.52 -33.34 35.21
C GLY A 159 -30.21 -33.40 34.43
N LEU A 160 -30.21 -33.98 33.22
CA LEU A 160 -29.04 -34.00 32.34
C LEU A 160 -28.74 -32.60 31.78
N ILE A 161 -29.76 -31.86 31.36
CA ILE A 161 -29.62 -30.46 30.93
C ILE A 161 -29.01 -29.61 32.06
N ASP A 162 -29.57 -29.71 33.27
CA ASP A 162 -29.09 -28.95 34.43
C ASP A 162 -27.63 -29.32 34.77
N GLN A 163 -27.25 -30.59 34.59
CA GLN A 163 -25.88 -31.07 34.80
C GLN A 163 -24.91 -30.46 33.78
N LEU A 164 -25.26 -30.44 32.49
CA LEU A 164 -24.42 -29.84 31.46
C LEU A 164 -24.26 -28.32 31.64
N ILE A 165 -25.34 -27.62 32.05
CA ILE A 165 -25.25 -26.19 32.40
C ILE A 165 -24.30 -25.99 33.59
N PHE A 166 -24.36 -26.87 34.60
CA PHE A 166 -23.43 -26.83 35.73
C PHE A 166 -21.97 -27.04 35.31
N GLU A 167 -21.72 -27.87 34.29
CA GLU A 167 -20.39 -28.03 33.67
C GLU A 167 -19.96 -26.86 32.78
N GLY A 168 -20.79 -25.83 32.62
CA GLY A 168 -20.46 -24.61 31.90
C GLY A 168 -20.84 -24.61 30.42
N PHE A 169 -21.65 -25.57 29.96
CA PHE A 169 -22.30 -25.46 28.65
C PHE A 169 -23.35 -24.34 28.65
N THR A 170 -23.58 -23.70 27.51
CA THR A 170 -24.71 -22.77 27.41
C THR A 170 -26.04 -23.53 27.50
N PRO A 171 -27.15 -22.88 27.88
CA PRO A 171 -28.45 -23.55 27.92
C PRO A 171 -28.82 -24.23 26.61
N GLU A 172 -28.51 -23.60 25.47
CA GLU A 172 -28.77 -24.15 24.14
C GLU A 172 -27.93 -25.38 23.82
N GLN A 173 -26.63 -25.37 24.18
CA GLN A 173 -25.73 -26.52 24.03
C GLN A 173 -26.17 -27.69 24.91
N ALA A 174 -26.49 -27.41 26.17
CA ALA A 174 -26.96 -28.40 27.13
C ALA A 174 -28.29 -29.03 26.69
N GLU A 175 -29.25 -28.21 26.24
CA GLU A 175 -30.53 -28.70 25.72
C GLU A 175 -30.33 -29.58 24.48
N HIS A 176 -29.51 -29.14 23.53
CA HIS A 176 -29.20 -29.92 22.34
C HIS A 176 -28.53 -31.26 22.69
N GLY A 177 -27.42 -31.22 23.42
CA GLY A 177 -26.65 -32.42 23.77
C GLY A 177 -27.47 -33.42 24.59
N ALA A 178 -28.28 -32.95 25.54
CA ALA A 178 -29.16 -33.82 26.31
C ALA A 178 -30.28 -34.43 25.45
N ASN A 179 -30.81 -33.74 24.45
CA ASN A 179 -31.84 -34.30 23.57
C ASN A 179 -31.28 -35.32 22.57
N GLU A 180 -30.07 -35.11 22.04
CA GLU A 180 -29.45 -36.05 21.10
C GLU A 180 -29.01 -37.36 21.80
N ALA A 181 -28.60 -37.29 23.07
CA ALA A 181 -28.13 -38.46 23.83
C ALA A 181 -29.24 -39.31 24.51
N TYR A 182 -30.48 -38.82 24.61
CA TYR A 182 -31.55 -39.41 25.43
C TYR A 182 -32.48 -40.38 24.67
#